data_AF-A0A956ETB0-F1
#
_entry.id   AF-A0A956ETB0-F1
#
_cell.length_a   1.000
_cell.length_b   1.000
_cell.length_c   1.000
_cell.angle_alpha   90.00
_cell.angle_beta   90.00
_cell.angle_gamma   90.00
#
_symmetry.space_group_name_H-M   'P 1'
#
loop_
_entity.id
_entity.type
_entity.pdbx_description
1 polymer ?
#
loop_
_entity_poly.entity_id
_entity_poly.type
_entity_poly.pdbx_seq_one_letter_code
_entity_poly.pdbx_strand_id
1 'polypeptide(L)'
;MKGSDKSSVWLVGLLSVAALWAGSNSSRQVSLIWPSGSLPAEVSTLEAQLGKDRTDMGAALRLGDTLLDHGQAGQAEASLSWVAPELQAEPRVASLRVRALTQLGQFERALKLQRAVLASCTDTGCAPTVFARGKAQERLLEEFMRVGVTDPEAQPARVALAQFRATRTGRLED
;
A
#
# COMPACT_ATOMS: atom_id res chain seq x y z
N MET A 1 -4.26 -19.07 74.16
CA MET A 1 -3.94 -19.98 73.04
C MET A 1 -5.07 -19.84 72.03
N LYS A 2 -4.84 -19.20 70.87
CA LYS A 2 -4.60 -19.86 69.55
C LYS A 2 -5.83 -20.71 69.16
N GLY A 3 -6.55 -20.47 68.06
CA GLY A 3 -6.04 -20.09 66.75
C GLY A 3 -7.07 -19.41 65.85
N SER A 4 -6.51 -18.92 64.75
CA SER A 4 -7.06 -18.03 63.74
C SER A 4 -7.42 -18.86 62.52
N ASP A 5 -8.68 -18.82 62.09
CA ASP A 5 -9.08 -19.33 60.78
C ASP A 5 -9.32 -18.15 59.84
N LYS A 6 -8.24 -17.77 59.15
CA LYS A 6 -8.26 -16.95 57.95
C LYS A 6 -8.09 -17.89 56.77
N SER A 7 -9.17 -18.22 56.09
CA SER A 7 -9.08 -18.83 54.76
C SER A 7 -10.37 -18.53 54.00
N SER A 8 -10.24 -18.36 52.68
CA SER A 8 -11.33 -18.27 51.71
C SER A 8 -11.88 -16.88 51.35
N VAL A 9 -11.01 -15.93 50.96
CA VAL A 9 -11.42 -14.74 50.17
C VAL A 9 -10.56 -14.49 48.92
N TRP A 10 -9.53 -15.30 48.66
CA TRP A 10 -8.65 -15.11 47.50
C TRP A 10 -8.85 -16.22 46.48
N LEU A 11 -9.89 -16.17 45.62
CA LEU A 11 -9.93 -17.03 44.42
C LEU A 11 -11.04 -16.69 43.37
N VAL A 12 -11.52 -15.43 43.28
CA VAL A 12 -12.58 -15.07 42.30
C VAL A 12 -12.21 -13.90 41.37
N GLY A 13 -10.95 -13.46 41.35
CA GLY A 13 -10.54 -12.23 40.66
C GLY A 13 -9.68 -12.38 39.41
N LEU A 14 -9.70 -13.50 38.67
CA LEU A 14 -8.69 -13.75 37.62
C LEU A 14 -9.21 -14.43 36.33
N LEU A 15 -10.46 -14.18 35.94
CA LEU A 15 -11.08 -14.86 34.78
C LEU A 15 -11.83 -13.96 33.79
N SER A 16 -11.53 -12.64 33.75
CA SER A 16 -12.30 -11.70 32.92
C SER A 16 -11.52 -10.92 31.85
N VAL A 17 -10.21 -11.16 31.64
CA VAL A 17 -9.41 -10.39 30.65
C VAL A 17 -9.08 -11.17 29.37
N ALA A 18 -9.32 -12.48 29.31
CA ALA A 18 -8.98 -13.29 28.12
C ALA A 18 -10.04 -13.27 27.00
N ALA A 19 -11.25 -12.76 27.25
CA ALA A 19 -12.36 -12.86 26.28
C ALA A 19 -12.39 -11.75 25.21
N LEU A 20 -11.55 -10.72 25.31
CA LEU A 20 -11.60 -9.57 24.39
C LEU A 20 -10.62 -9.64 23.21
N TRP A 21 -9.79 -10.69 23.12
CA TRP A 21 -8.82 -10.87 22.01
C TRP A 21 -9.24 -11.91 20.95
N ALA A 22 -10.36 -12.60 21.14
CA ALA A 22 -10.84 -13.60 20.17
C ALA A 22 -11.58 -13.00 18.96
N GLY A 23 -11.80 -11.68 18.91
CA GLY A 23 -12.56 -11.02 17.83
C GLY A 23 -11.74 -10.35 16.74
N SER A 24 -10.41 -10.22 16.88
CA SER A 24 -9.60 -9.36 15.98
C SER A 24 -8.90 -10.09 14.84
N ASN A 25 -9.19 -11.37 14.61
CA ASN A 25 -8.64 -12.09 13.47
C ASN A 25 -9.78 -12.78 12.71
N SER A 26 -10.72 -11.99 12.20
CA SER A 26 -11.46 -12.40 11.01
C SER A 26 -10.42 -12.49 9.89
N SER A 27 -9.83 -13.67 9.79
CA SER A 27 -9.11 -14.14 8.61
C SER A 27 -10.08 -13.91 7.46
N ARG A 28 -9.94 -12.76 6.79
CA ARG A 28 -10.66 -12.49 5.56
C ARG A 28 -10.28 -13.64 4.66
N GLN A 29 -11.21 -14.56 4.46
CA GLN A 29 -11.17 -15.46 3.32
C GLN A 29 -11.27 -14.52 2.13
N VAL A 30 -10.10 -14.08 1.64
CA VAL A 30 -9.98 -13.55 0.30
C VAL A 30 -10.52 -14.67 -0.56
N SER A 31 -11.76 -14.49 -1.03
CA SER A 31 -12.35 -15.36 -2.01
C SER A 31 -11.46 -15.21 -3.24
N LEU A 32 -10.46 -16.09 -3.38
CA LEU A 32 -9.53 -16.17 -4.51
C LEU A 32 -10.26 -16.68 -5.76
N ILE A 33 -11.53 -16.36 -5.92
CA ILE A 33 -12.20 -16.42 -7.20
C ILE A 33 -11.78 -15.15 -7.94
N TRP A 34 -10.48 -15.04 -8.21
CA TRP A 34 -10.00 -14.15 -9.25
C TRP A 34 -10.69 -14.64 -10.53
N PRO A 35 -11.39 -13.76 -11.28
CA PRO A 35 -11.80 -14.14 -12.62
C PRO A 35 -10.51 -14.53 -13.34
N SER A 36 -10.43 -15.82 -13.68
CA SER A 36 -9.30 -16.46 -14.34
C SER A 36 -9.21 -15.98 -15.79
N GLY A 37 -9.11 -14.66 -15.99
CA GLY A 37 -8.48 -14.12 -17.17
C GLY A 37 -7.02 -14.50 -17.05
N SER A 38 -6.57 -15.46 -17.84
CA SER A 38 -5.15 -15.76 -17.97
C SER A 38 -4.42 -14.45 -18.21
N LEU A 39 -3.40 -14.15 -17.41
CA LEU A 39 -2.55 -12.98 -17.66
C LEU A 39 -2.05 -13.03 -19.11
N PRO A 40 -1.87 -11.88 -19.77
CA PRO A 40 -1.33 -11.84 -21.12
C PRO A 40 -0.02 -12.62 -21.19
N ALA A 41 0.22 -13.36 -22.28
CA ALA A 41 1.47 -14.09 -22.50
C ALA A 41 2.71 -13.17 -22.39
N GLU A 42 2.52 -11.88 -22.68
CA GLU A 42 3.52 -10.83 -22.49
C GLU A 42 4.06 -10.76 -21.05
N VAL A 43 3.24 -10.97 -20.02
CA VAL A 43 3.67 -10.94 -18.61
C VAL A 43 4.79 -11.95 -18.37
N SER A 44 4.59 -13.20 -18.81
CA SER A 44 5.61 -14.24 -18.66
C SER A 44 6.91 -13.93 -19.42
N THR A 45 6.79 -13.24 -20.56
CA THR A 45 7.95 -12.82 -21.38
C THR A 45 8.74 -11.73 -20.66
N LEU A 46 8.05 -10.72 -20.11
CA LEU A 46 8.64 -9.61 -19.36
C LEU A 46 9.27 -10.09 -18.04
N GLU A 47 8.62 -11.02 -17.33
CA GLU A 47 9.19 -11.65 -16.12
C GLU A 47 10.47 -12.42 -16.44
N ALA A 48 10.48 -13.22 -17.51
CA ALA A 48 11.68 -13.93 -17.96
C ALA A 48 12.79 -12.96 -18.39
N GLN A 49 12.45 -11.82 -18.98
CA GLN A 49 13.39 -10.77 -19.35
C GLN A 49 14.04 -10.13 -18.10
N LEU A 50 13.24 -9.73 -17.12
CA LEU A 50 13.76 -9.21 -15.83
C LEU A 50 14.53 -10.26 -15.03
N GLY A 51 14.16 -11.54 -15.17
CA GLY A 51 14.88 -12.66 -14.60
C GLY A 51 16.31 -12.79 -15.13
N LYS A 52 16.54 -12.38 -16.39
CA LYS A 52 17.86 -12.34 -17.03
C LYS A 52 18.60 -11.03 -16.75
N ASP A 53 17.88 -9.91 -16.78
CA ASP A 53 18.44 -8.58 -16.56
C ASP A 53 17.52 -7.74 -15.66
N ARG A 54 17.93 -7.59 -14.39
CA ARG A 54 17.21 -6.80 -13.38
C ARG A 54 17.38 -5.29 -13.56
N THR A 55 18.20 -4.86 -14.53
CA THR A 55 18.44 -3.45 -14.88
C THR A 55 17.67 -3.01 -16.12
N ASP A 56 16.86 -3.89 -16.71
CA ASP A 56 16.00 -3.55 -17.84
C ASP A 56 14.79 -2.70 -17.40
N MET A 57 14.96 -1.38 -17.47
CA MET A 57 13.91 -0.41 -17.13
C MET A 57 12.67 -0.57 -18.00
N GLY A 58 12.83 -0.89 -19.29
CA GLY A 58 11.71 -1.03 -20.22
C GLY A 58 10.82 -2.21 -19.83
N ALA A 59 11.43 -3.35 -19.52
CA ALA A 59 10.73 -4.53 -19.03
C ALA A 59 10.06 -4.28 -17.68
N ALA A 60 10.74 -3.60 -16.75
CA ALA A 60 10.19 -3.26 -15.44
C ALA A 60 8.92 -2.40 -15.54
N LEU A 61 8.96 -1.32 -16.32
CA LEU A 61 7.82 -0.42 -16.48
C LEU A 61 6.63 -1.12 -17.15
N ARG A 62 6.86 -1.83 -18.26
CA ARG A 62 5.80 -2.57 -18.97
C ARG A 62 5.17 -3.64 -18.09
N LEU A 63 5.98 -4.39 -17.34
CA LEU A 63 5.48 -5.44 -16.46
C LEU A 63 4.62 -4.82 -15.35
N GLY A 64 5.13 -3.76 -14.71
CA GLY A 64 4.41 -3.06 -13.65
C GLY A 64 3.06 -2.51 -14.10
N ASP A 65 3.02 -1.81 -15.24
CA ASP A 65 1.76 -1.29 -15.80
C ASP A 65 0.80 -2.43 -16.19
N THR A 66 1.28 -3.46 -16.90
CA THR A 66 0.44 -4.60 -17.30
C THR A 66 -0.18 -5.28 -16.09
N LEU A 67 0.60 -5.53 -15.04
CA LEU A 67 0.08 -6.15 -13.82
C LEU A 67 -0.95 -5.25 -13.12
N LEU A 68 -0.72 -3.94 -13.05
CA LEU A 68 -1.66 -2.99 -12.44
C LEU A 68 -2.97 -2.86 -13.23
N ASP A 69 -2.90 -2.87 -14.55
CA ASP A 69 -4.08 -2.79 -15.43
C ASP A 69 -4.97 -4.05 -15.32
N HIS A 70 -4.37 -5.18 -14.95
CA HIS A 70 -5.05 -6.44 -14.66
C HIS A 70 -5.37 -6.64 -13.16
N GLY A 71 -5.26 -5.60 -12.33
CA GLY A 71 -5.56 -5.65 -10.90
C GLY A 71 -4.60 -6.50 -10.06
N GLN A 72 -3.45 -6.89 -10.61
CA GLN A 72 -2.42 -7.69 -9.92
C GLN A 72 -1.45 -6.80 -9.13
N ALA A 73 -1.98 -5.93 -8.27
CA ALA A 73 -1.19 -4.98 -7.49
C ALA A 73 -0.10 -5.65 -6.64
N GLY A 74 -0.39 -6.82 -6.07
CA GLY A 74 0.55 -7.60 -5.27
C GLY A 74 1.75 -8.09 -6.08
N GLN A 75 1.50 -8.63 -7.28
CA GLN A 75 2.55 -9.08 -8.19
C GLN A 75 3.34 -7.88 -8.73
N ALA A 76 2.68 -6.78 -9.05
CA ALA A 76 3.34 -5.55 -9.49
C ALA A 76 4.35 -5.05 -8.45
N GLU A 77 3.94 -4.90 -7.17
CA GLU A 77 4.86 -4.46 -6.12
C GLU A 77 5.98 -5.48 -5.89
N ALA A 78 5.69 -6.78 -5.91
CA ALA A 78 6.71 -7.81 -5.75
C ALA A 78 7.78 -7.72 -6.85
N SER A 79 7.37 -7.70 -8.12
CA SER A 79 8.28 -7.62 -9.28
C SER A 79 9.08 -6.32 -9.30
N LEU A 80 8.44 -5.18 -9.04
CA LEU A 80 9.11 -3.87 -9.04
C LEU A 80 10.00 -3.66 -7.80
N SER A 81 9.75 -4.36 -6.69
CA SER A 81 10.65 -4.34 -5.52
C SER A 81 11.88 -5.25 -5.71
N TRP A 82 11.85 -6.12 -6.73
CA TRP A 82 12.92 -7.06 -7.04
C TRP A 82 13.87 -6.56 -8.14
N VAL A 83 13.59 -5.47 -8.84
CA VAL A 83 14.54 -4.89 -9.81
C VAL A 83 15.82 -4.36 -9.12
N ALA A 84 16.84 -4.02 -9.90
CA ALA A 84 18.09 -3.46 -9.38
C ALA A 84 17.85 -2.20 -8.53
N PRO A 85 18.60 -1.95 -7.43
CA PRO A 85 18.38 -0.81 -6.55
C PRO A 85 18.34 0.54 -7.26
N GLU A 86 19.16 0.71 -8.30
CA GLU A 86 19.22 1.91 -9.13
C GLU A 86 17.89 2.16 -9.85
N LEU A 87 17.27 1.09 -10.38
CA LEU A 87 15.93 1.18 -10.97
C LEU A 87 14.83 1.38 -9.93
N GLN A 88 14.98 0.88 -8.71
CA GLN A 88 14.00 1.14 -7.66
C GLN A 88 13.93 2.62 -7.27
N ALA A 89 15.06 3.33 -7.39
CA ALA A 89 15.15 4.76 -7.16
C ALA A 89 14.64 5.61 -8.34
N GLU A 90 14.50 5.02 -9.54
CA GLU A 90 13.97 5.71 -10.72
C GLU A 90 12.52 6.17 -10.47
N PRO A 91 12.21 7.48 -10.60
CA PRO A 91 10.89 8.03 -10.29
C PRO A 91 9.71 7.33 -10.98
N ARG A 92 9.90 6.83 -12.21
CA ARG A 92 8.85 6.11 -12.95
C ARG A 92 8.53 4.76 -12.31
N VAL A 93 9.55 3.98 -11.96
CA VAL A 93 9.40 2.69 -11.27
C VAL A 93 8.78 2.91 -9.89
N ALA A 94 9.30 3.87 -9.14
CA ALA A 94 8.77 4.20 -7.83
C ALA A 94 7.30 4.66 -7.89
N SER A 95 6.89 5.41 -8.92
CA SER A 95 5.48 5.81 -9.12
C SER A 95 4.56 4.60 -9.33
N LEU A 96 4.97 3.59 -10.10
CA LEU A 96 4.22 2.34 -10.26
C LEU A 96 4.11 1.57 -8.94
N ARG A 97 5.17 1.53 -8.16
CA ARG A 97 5.15 0.94 -6.81
C ARG A 97 4.21 1.67 -5.87
N VAL A 98 4.19 3.01 -5.89
CA VAL A 98 3.21 3.79 -5.11
C VAL A 98 1.79 3.43 -5.54
N ARG A 99 1.50 3.29 -6.85
CA ARG A 99 0.19 2.83 -7.34
C ARG A 99 -0.16 1.44 -6.82
N ALA A 100 0.76 0.50 -6.91
CA ALA A 100 0.60 -0.87 -6.41
C ALA A 100 0.29 -0.90 -4.90
N LEU A 101 1.10 -0.21 -4.11
CA LEU A 101 0.90 -0.09 -2.66
C LEU A 101 -0.43 0.57 -2.31
N THR A 102 -0.87 1.55 -3.10
CA THR A 102 -2.18 2.21 -2.91
C THR A 102 -3.34 1.24 -3.16
N GLN A 103 -3.29 0.46 -4.25
CA GLN A 103 -4.30 -0.57 -4.54
C GLN A 103 -4.33 -1.66 -3.46
N LEU A 104 -3.18 -1.98 -2.86
CA LEU A 104 -3.07 -2.91 -1.73
C LEU A 104 -3.52 -2.33 -0.37
N GLY A 105 -3.96 -1.07 -0.32
CA GLY A 105 -4.32 -0.39 0.93
C GLY A 105 -3.14 -0.07 1.85
N GLN A 106 -1.90 -0.19 1.36
CA GLN A 106 -0.67 0.05 2.14
C GLN A 106 -0.26 1.53 2.09
N PHE A 107 -1.16 2.41 2.51
CA PHE A 107 -1.03 3.87 2.33
C PHE A 107 0.20 4.46 3.02
N GLU A 108 0.58 3.98 4.20
CA GLU A 108 1.77 4.47 4.91
C GLU A 108 3.06 4.19 4.12
N ARG A 109 3.19 2.98 3.58
CA ARG A 109 4.32 2.60 2.72
C ARG A 109 4.30 3.39 1.41
N ALA A 110 3.13 3.56 0.81
CA ALA A 110 2.95 4.35 -0.41
C ALA A 110 3.38 5.82 -0.18
N LEU A 111 2.95 6.42 0.93
CA LEU A 111 3.26 7.81 1.29
C LEU A 111 4.76 8.00 1.54
N LYS A 112 5.39 7.09 2.28
CA LYS A 112 6.84 7.10 2.51
C LYS A 112 7.62 7.06 1.20
N LEU A 113 7.24 6.16 0.28
CA LEU A 113 7.88 6.04 -1.03
C LEU A 113 7.65 7.29 -1.88
N GLN A 114 6.42 7.82 -1.92
CA GLN A 114 6.08 9.03 -2.67
C GLN A 114 6.91 10.25 -2.21
N ARG A 115 7.11 10.40 -0.89
CA ARG A 115 7.95 11.45 -0.32
C ARG A 115 9.41 11.30 -0.72
N ALA A 116 9.95 10.08 -0.74
CA ALA A 116 11.31 9.83 -1.20
C ALA A 116 11.48 10.20 -2.68
N VAL A 117 10.49 9.88 -3.53
CA VAL A 117 10.51 10.29 -4.95
C VAL A 117 10.49 11.81 -5.10
N LEU A 118 9.64 12.51 -4.34
CA LEU A 118 9.57 13.97 -4.38
C LEU A 118 10.86 14.64 -3.90
N ALA A 119 11.49 14.10 -2.86
CA ALA A 119 12.79 14.55 -2.38
C ALA A 119 13.86 14.40 -3.48
N SER A 120 13.98 13.20 -4.07
CA SER A 120 14.90 12.98 -5.18
C SER A 120 14.63 13.91 -6.37
N CYS A 121 13.36 14.16 -6.69
CA CYS A 121 12.98 15.08 -7.76
C CYS A 121 13.42 16.53 -7.51
N THR A 122 13.54 16.93 -6.24
CA THR A 122 13.99 18.27 -5.85
C THR A 122 15.51 18.38 -6.02
N ASP A 123 16.24 17.29 -5.73
CA ASP A 123 17.70 17.23 -5.86
C ASP A 123 18.17 17.09 -7.32
N THR A 124 17.50 16.26 -8.13
CA THR A 124 17.93 15.94 -9.50
C THR A 124 17.23 16.76 -10.58
N GLY A 125 16.16 17.48 -10.24
CA GLY A 125 15.36 18.27 -11.18
C GLY A 125 14.40 17.42 -12.03
N CYS A 126 13.21 17.14 -11.50
CA CYS A 126 12.13 16.51 -12.27
C CYS A 126 11.38 17.51 -13.15
N ALA A 127 10.75 17.01 -14.22
CA ALA A 127 9.80 17.80 -15.01
C ALA A 127 8.70 18.37 -14.09
N PRO A 128 8.31 19.66 -14.22
CA PRO A 128 7.34 20.31 -13.33
C PRO A 128 6.01 19.55 -13.22
N THR A 129 5.55 18.96 -14.33
CA THR A 129 4.32 18.16 -14.38
C THR A 129 4.40 16.88 -13.55
N VAL A 130 5.56 16.21 -13.54
CA VAL A 130 5.80 15.00 -12.73
C VAL A 130 5.82 15.36 -11.25
N PHE A 131 6.51 16.45 -10.88
CA PHE A 131 6.54 16.93 -9.50
C PHE A 131 5.14 17.31 -8.99
N ALA A 132 4.39 18.11 -9.77
CA ALA A 132 3.03 18.52 -9.42
C ALA A 132 2.09 17.31 -9.24
N ARG A 133 2.18 16.32 -10.13
CA ARG A 133 1.43 15.06 -10.00
C ARG A 133 1.81 14.29 -8.73
N GLY A 134 3.11 14.21 -8.42
CA GLY A 134 3.60 13.57 -7.20
C GLY A 134 3.08 14.26 -5.93
N LYS A 135 3.06 15.60 -5.89
CA LYS A 135 2.47 16.38 -4.78
C LYS A 135 0.97 16.18 -4.64
N ALA A 136 0.24 16.07 -5.76
CA ALA A 136 -1.19 15.74 -5.72
C ALA A 136 -1.41 14.32 -5.15
N GLN A 137 -0.58 13.35 -5.55
CA GLN A 137 -0.65 11.98 -5.06
C GLN A 137 -0.29 11.88 -3.57
N GLU A 138 0.73 12.60 -3.10
CA GLU A 138 1.10 12.69 -1.68
C GLU A 138 -0.10 13.15 -0.84
N ARG A 139 -0.73 14.27 -1.22
CA ARG A 139 -1.91 14.81 -0.52
C ARG A 139 -3.07 13.80 -0.50
N LEU A 140 -3.30 13.09 -1.60
CA LEU A 140 -4.36 12.07 -1.64
C LEU A 140 -4.08 10.91 -0.66
N LEU A 141 -2.83 10.46 -0.56
CA LEU A 141 -2.44 9.41 0.37
C LEU A 141 -2.60 9.84 1.83
N GLU A 142 -2.23 11.08 2.15
CA GLU A 142 -2.47 11.67 3.47
C GLU A 142 -3.97 11.69 3.81
N GLU A 143 -4.82 12.05 2.84
CA GLU A 143 -6.26 12.02 3.02
C GLU A 143 -6.82 10.62 3.23
N PHE A 144 -6.33 9.61 2.50
CA PHE A 144 -6.71 8.21 2.73
C PHE A 144 -6.40 7.77 4.17
N MET A 145 -5.21 8.11 4.67
CA MET A 145 -4.84 7.83 6.06
C MET A 145 -5.71 8.60 7.04
N ARG A 146 -5.96 9.89 6.78
CA ARG A 146 -6.76 10.77 7.67
C ARG A 146 -8.21 10.32 7.82
N VAL A 147 -8.85 9.85 6.74
CA VAL A 147 -10.22 9.32 6.81
C VAL A 147 -10.28 7.84 7.19
N GLY A 148 -9.13 7.21 7.42
CA GLY A 148 -9.02 5.81 7.81
C GLY A 148 -9.49 4.85 6.72
N VAL A 149 -9.14 5.09 5.46
CA VAL A 149 -9.27 4.07 4.41
C VAL A 149 -8.27 2.96 4.73
N THR A 150 -8.74 1.72 4.76
CA THR A 150 -7.87 0.53 4.87
C THR A 150 -7.95 -0.37 3.64
N ASP A 151 -9.06 -0.28 2.91
CA ASP A 151 -9.36 -1.08 1.73
C ASP A 151 -10.14 -0.18 0.76
N PRO A 152 -9.50 0.35 -0.30
CA PRO A 152 -10.15 1.23 -1.27
C PRO A 152 -11.39 0.62 -1.91
N GLU A 153 -11.36 -0.68 -2.20
CA GLU A 153 -12.44 -1.36 -2.91
C GLU A 153 -13.65 -1.61 -2.00
N ALA A 154 -13.40 -1.99 -0.75
CA ALA A 154 -14.46 -2.18 0.23
C ALA A 154 -15.04 -0.86 0.79
N GLN A 155 -14.37 0.29 0.60
CA GLN A 155 -14.74 1.57 1.21
C GLN A 155 -14.88 2.72 0.19
N PRO A 156 -15.69 2.57 -0.88
CA PRO A 156 -15.77 3.56 -1.96
C PRO A 156 -16.24 4.94 -1.48
N ALA A 157 -17.15 5.00 -0.50
CA ALA A 157 -17.61 6.28 0.07
C ALA A 157 -16.49 7.07 0.78
N ARG A 158 -15.58 6.37 1.48
CA ARG A 158 -14.44 7.01 2.15
C ARG A 158 -13.36 7.43 1.15
N VAL A 159 -13.12 6.61 0.12
CA VAL A 159 -12.24 6.97 -1.00
C VAL A 159 -12.74 8.24 -1.67
N ALA A 160 -14.03 8.33 -1.99
CA ALA A 160 -14.63 9.52 -2.57
C ALA A 160 -14.49 10.76 -1.66
N LEU A 161 -14.70 10.60 -0.34
CA LEU A 161 -14.51 11.68 0.63
C LEU A 161 -13.04 12.16 0.68
N ALA A 162 -12.07 11.24 0.68
CA ALA A 162 -10.65 11.57 0.67
C ALA A 162 -10.26 12.31 -0.61
N GLN A 163 -10.68 11.83 -1.78
CA GLN A 163 -10.45 12.49 -3.07
C GLN A 163 -11.05 13.90 -3.10
N PHE A 164 -12.28 14.05 -2.61
CA PHE A 164 -12.93 15.35 -2.51
C PHE A 164 -12.17 16.32 -1.57
N ARG A 165 -11.66 15.84 -0.44
CA ARG A 165 -10.86 16.67 0.48
C ARG A 165 -9.51 17.06 -0.12
N ALA A 166 -8.83 16.12 -0.78
CA ALA A 166 -7.52 16.33 -1.40
C ALA A 166 -7.56 17.39 -2.51
N THR A 167 -8.65 17.40 -3.30
CA THR A 167 -8.81 18.37 -4.40
C THR A 167 -9.24 19.75 -3.93
N ARG A 168 -9.94 19.86 -2.78
CA ARG A 168 -10.43 21.14 -2.27
C ARG A 168 -9.34 22.00 -1.64
N THR A 169 -8.36 21.39 -0.96
CA THR A 169 -7.26 22.12 -0.32
C THR A 169 -6.30 22.75 -1.32
N GLY A 170 -6.11 22.13 -2.49
CA GLY A 170 -5.21 22.66 -3.52
C GLY A 170 -5.68 23.93 -4.25
N ARG A 171 -6.84 24.51 -3.90
CA ARG A 171 -7.40 25.69 -4.57
C ARG A 171 -7.29 26.99 -3.76
N LEU A 172 -6.72 26.95 -2.56
CA LEU A 172 -6.73 28.09 -1.61
C LEU A 172 -5.34 28.66 -1.29
N GLU A 173 -4.27 28.14 -1.91
CA GLU A 173 -2.87 28.49 -1.58
C GLU A 173 -2.10 29.15 -2.73
N ASP A 174 -2.79 29.59 -3.80
CA ASP A 174 -2.21 30.37 -4.91
C ASP A 174 -2.61 31.86 -4.83
#